data_AF-A0A164HC27-F1
#
_entry.id   AF-A0A164HC27-F1
#
_cell.length_a   1.000
_cell.length_b   1.000
_cell.length_c   1.000
_cell.angle_alpha   90.00
_cell.angle_beta   90.00
_cell.angle_gamma   90.00
#
_symmetry.space_group_name_H-M   'P 1'
#
loop_
_entity.id
_entity.type
_entity.pdbx_description
1 polymer ?
#
loop_
_entity_poly.entity_id
_entity_poly.type
_entity_poly.pdbx_seq_one_letter_code
_entity_poly.pdbx_strand_id
1 'polypeptide(L)'
;MAEMEIDVVQVAQVATGFEQSADAIGAIAAQIATLTFGTDKAGRNYGDVGARIAAGYDGVESSFRQWGVASKDNTVRLRASVASYQDTDDAAARSIEYPAGER
;
A
#
# COMPACT_ATOMS: atom_id res chain seq x y z
N MET A 1 34.45 8.25 -2.26
CA MET A 1 33.06 7.97 -2.69
C MET A 1 32.22 8.13 -1.44
N ALA A 2 31.19 8.98 -1.45
CA ALA A 2 30.29 9.08 -0.31
C ALA A 2 29.52 7.76 -0.21
N GLU A 3 29.70 7.04 0.89
CA GLU A 3 28.95 5.85 1.20
C GLU A 3 27.49 6.28 1.41
N MET A 4 26.63 5.89 0.48
CA MET A 4 25.21 6.21 0.56
C MET A 4 24.56 5.18 1.49
N GLU A 5 24.61 5.48 2.79
CA GLU A 5 23.91 4.70 3.81
C GLU A 5 22.39 4.87 3.64
N ILE A 6 21.65 3.76 3.61
CA ILE A 6 20.18 3.84 3.60
C ILE A 6 19.71 4.19 5.00
N ASP A 7 18.98 5.29 5.15
CA ASP A 7 18.26 5.60 6.39
C ASP A 7 17.06 4.64 6.55
N VAL A 8 17.33 3.50 7.19
CA VAL A 8 16.35 2.44 7.45
C VAL A 8 15.15 2.94 8.27
N VAL A 9 15.37 3.93 9.14
CA VAL A 9 14.30 4.52 9.98
C VAL A 9 13.35 5.32 9.10
N GLN A 10 13.90 6.15 8.20
CA GLN A 10 13.11 6.94 7.27
C GLN A 10 12.32 6.04 6.31
N VAL A 11 12.93 4.96 5.79
CA VAL A 11 12.22 4.00 4.92
C VAL A 11 11.07 3.30 5.68
N ALA A 12 11.29 2.91 6.93
CA ALA A 12 10.25 2.33 7.77
C ALA A 12 9.08 3.31 8.06
N GLN A 13 9.37 4.60 8.23
CA GLN A 13 8.36 5.65 8.36
C GLN A 13 7.53 5.79 7.07
N VAL A 14 8.18 5.77 5.90
CA VAL A 14 7.47 5.80 4.61
C VAL A 14 6.56 4.58 4.46
N ALA A 15 7.05 3.39 4.80
CA ALA A 15 6.25 2.16 4.76
C ALA A 15 5.02 2.23 5.67
N THR A 16 5.17 2.84 6.86
CA THR A 16 4.07 3.10 7.80
C THR A 16 3.05 4.09 7.21
N GLY A 17 3.51 5.14 6.52
CA GLY A 17 2.62 6.07 5.83
C GLY A 17 1.79 5.42 4.73
N PHE A 18 2.37 4.47 3.97
CA PHE A 18 1.63 3.68 2.99
C PHE A 18 0.57 2.77 3.64
N GLU A 19 0.86 2.19 4.80
CA GLU A 19 -0.09 1.35 5.54
C GLU A 19 -1.29 2.16 6.03
N GLN A 20 -1.04 3.32 6.65
CA GLN A 20 -2.08 4.26 7.07
C GLN A 20 -2.92 4.76 5.88
N SER A 21 -2.26 5.05 4.75
CA SER A 21 -2.94 5.46 3.53
C SER A 21 -3.84 4.35 3.00
N ALA A 22 -3.35 3.10 2.97
CA ALA A 22 -4.13 1.95 2.53
C ALA A 22 -5.39 1.73 3.38
N ASP A 23 -5.28 1.91 4.70
CA ASP A 23 -6.42 1.80 5.61
C ASP A 23 -7.43 2.93 5.40
N ALA A 24 -6.98 4.17 5.24
CA ALA A 24 -7.84 5.31 4.92
C ALA A 24 -8.56 5.14 3.57
N ILE A 25 -7.85 4.69 2.54
CA ILE A 25 -8.39 4.37 1.22
C ILE A 25 -9.44 3.25 1.33
N GLY A 26 -9.14 2.21 2.12
CA GLY A 26 -10.07 1.11 2.37
C GLY A 26 -11.36 1.56 3.06
N ALA A 27 -11.26 2.47 4.03
CA ALA A 27 -12.43 3.05 4.70
C ALA A 27 -13.28 3.89 3.72
N ILE A 28 -12.66 4.66 2.82
CA ILE A 28 -13.36 5.41 1.78
C ILE A 28 -14.07 4.47 0.81
N ALA A 29 -13.41 3.40 0.35
CA ALA A 29 -14.03 2.40 -0.50
C ALA A 29 -15.26 1.77 0.17
N ALA A 30 -15.16 1.45 1.47
CA ALA A 30 -16.29 0.92 2.23
C ALA A 30 -17.45 1.93 2.34
N GLN A 31 -17.16 3.23 2.50
CA GLN A 31 -18.20 4.27 2.50
C GLN A 31 -18.88 4.39 1.13
N ILE A 32 -18.11 4.39 0.04
CA ILE A 32 -18.64 4.43 -1.33
C ILE A 32 -19.58 3.24 -1.59
N ALA A 33 -19.21 2.05 -1.12
CA ALA A 33 -20.05 0.86 -1.24
C ALA A 33 -21.43 1.01 -0.57
N THR A 34 -21.59 1.92 0.40
CA THR A 34 -22.89 2.22 1.04
C THR A 34 -23.71 3.27 0.29
N LEU A 35 -23.07 4.03 -0.61
CA LEU A 35 -23.71 5.08 -1.42
C LEU A 35 -24.33 4.54 -2.71
N THR A 36 -24.08 3.27 -3.05
CA THR A 36 -24.63 2.64 -4.26
C THR A 36 -26.16 2.73 -4.25
N PHE A 37 -26.68 3.43 -5.26
CA PHE A 37 -28.11 3.57 -5.48
C PHE A 37 -28.67 2.21 -5.88
N GLY A 38 -29.43 1.57 -5.00
CA GLY A 38 -30.23 0.41 -5.39
C GLY A 38 -31.22 0.80 -6.49
N THR A 39 -31.31 0.01 -7.55
CA THR A 39 -32.28 0.18 -8.64
C THR A 39 -33.71 0.32 -8.12
N ASP A 40 -33.99 -0.28 -6.97
CA ASP A 40 -35.30 -0.30 -6.30
C ASP A 40 -35.68 1.08 -5.72
N LYS A 41 -34.72 1.99 -5.53
CA LYS A 41 -34.96 3.35 -5.02
C LYS A 41 -35.04 4.41 -6.12
N ALA A 42 -34.57 4.11 -7.33
CA ALA A 42 -34.79 4.97 -8.48
C ALA A 42 -36.23 4.75 -8.96
N GLY A 43 -37.11 5.74 -8.76
CA GLY A 43 -38.50 5.65 -9.24
C GLY A 43 -38.57 5.25 -10.71
N ARG A 44 -39.66 4.58 -11.14
CA ARG A 44 -39.80 3.88 -12.45
C ARG A 44 -39.33 4.64 -13.71
N ASN A 45 -39.23 5.96 -13.67
CA ASN A 45 -38.77 6.79 -14.79
C ASN A 45 -37.25 7.03 -14.84
N TYR A 46 -36.49 6.62 -13.83
CA TYR A 46 -35.05 6.88 -13.69
C TYR A 46 -34.20 5.61 -13.62
N GLY A 47 -34.75 4.44 -13.98
CA GLY A 47 -34.04 3.15 -13.89
C GLY A 47 -32.67 3.16 -14.60
N ASP A 48 -32.62 3.65 -15.84
CA ASP A 48 -31.37 3.72 -16.61
C ASP A 48 -30.36 4.70 -16.01
N VAL A 49 -30.83 5.85 -15.50
CA VAL A 49 -29.97 6.86 -14.86
C VAL A 49 -29.44 6.33 -13.53
N GLY A 50 -30.29 5.67 -12.74
CA GLY A 50 -29.93 5.01 -11.49
C GLY A 50 -28.91 3.89 -11.72
N ALA A 51 -29.10 3.06 -12.75
CA ALA A 51 -28.16 2.01 -13.12
C ALA A 51 -26.78 2.57 -13.52
N ARG A 52 -26.74 3.66 -14.30
CA ARG A 52 -25.48 4.34 -14.66
C ARG A 52 -24.76 4.92 -13.45
N ILE A 53 -25.50 5.52 -12.52
CA ILE A 53 -24.94 6.06 -11.28
C ILE A 53 -24.38 4.93 -10.40
N ALA A 54 -25.14 3.84 -10.24
CA ALA A 54 -24.69 2.66 -9.49
C ALA A 54 -23.40 2.08 -10.09
N ALA A 55 -23.36 1.85 -11.40
CA ALA A 55 -22.16 1.37 -12.08
C ALA A 55 -20.97 2.34 -11.94
N GLY A 56 -21.23 3.64 -11.92
CA GLY A 56 -20.20 4.65 -11.64
C GLY A 56 -19.61 4.50 -10.24
N TYR A 57 -20.45 4.35 -9.21
CA TYR A 57 -19.99 4.13 -7.83
C TYR A 57 -19.23 2.81 -7.67
N ASP A 58 -19.68 1.73 -8.30
CA ASP A 58 -18.97 0.44 -8.30
C ASP A 58 -17.58 0.57 -8.93
N GLY A 59 -17.46 1.32 -10.02
CA GLY A 59 -16.18 1.59 -10.68
C GLY A 59 -15.23 2.41 -9.80
N VAL A 60 -15.74 3.41 -9.08
CA VAL A 60 -14.95 4.21 -8.14
C VAL A 60 -14.54 3.34 -6.95
N GLU A 61 -15.45 2.58 -6.33
CA GLU A 61 -15.14 1.65 -5.23
C GLU A 61 -14.00 0.70 -5.61
N SER A 62 -14.10 0.06 -6.78
CA SER A 62 -13.09 -0.85 -7.31
C SER A 62 -11.72 -0.17 -7.46
N SER A 63 -11.72 1.07 -7.98
CA SER A 63 -10.49 1.85 -8.14
C SER A 63 -9.83 2.17 -6.81
N PHE A 64 -10.61 2.56 -5.79
CA PHE A 64 -10.09 2.79 -4.43
C PHE A 64 -9.55 1.49 -3.81
N ARG A 65 -10.24 0.35 -3.98
CA ARG A 65 -9.72 -0.94 -3.49
C ARG A 65 -8.39 -1.31 -4.13
N GLN A 66 -8.25 -1.16 -5.44
CA GLN A 66 -7.00 -1.43 -6.16
C GLN A 66 -5.87 -0.53 -5.67
N TRP A 67 -6.16 0.75 -5.46
CA TRP A 67 -5.18 1.68 -4.91
C TRP A 67 -4.75 1.31 -3.47
N GLY A 68 -5.69 0.87 -2.64
CA GLY A 68 -5.39 0.37 -1.30
C GLY A 68 -4.46 -0.86 -1.33
N VAL A 69 -4.73 -1.81 -2.22
CA VAL A 69 -3.86 -2.99 -2.44
C VAL A 69 -2.46 -2.58 -2.88
N ALA A 70 -2.35 -1.72 -3.90
CA ALA A 70 -1.07 -1.23 -4.39
C ALA A 70 -0.26 -0.50 -3.31
N SER A 71 -0.94 0.22 -2.41
CA SER A 71 -0.30 0.90 -1.27
C SER A 71 0.26 -0.11 -0.27
N LYS A 72 -0.47 -1.20 0.04
CA LYS A 72 0.04 -2.30 0.88
C LYS A 72 1.22 -3.03 0.23
N ASP A 73 1.17 -3.26 -1.08
CA ASP A 73 2.27 -3.87 -1.82
C ASP A 73 3.55 -3.02 -1.72
N ASN A 74 3.43 -1.69 -1.79
CA ASN A 74 4.56 -0.79 -1.58
C ASN A 74 5.11 -0.90 -0.15
N THR A 75 4.27 -0.96 0.88
CA THR A 75 4.71 -1.21 2.27
C THR A 75 5.52 -2.50 2.38
N VAL A 76 5.04 -3.59 1.79
CA VAL A 76 5.73 -4.89 1.80
C VAL A 76 7.10 -4.79 1.13
N ARG A 77 7.17 -4.17 -0.05
CA ARG A 77 8.43 -4.00 -0.80
C ARG A 77 9.43 -3.14 -0.04
N LEU A 78 8.99 -2.04 0.57
CA LEU A 78 9.87 -1.18 1.37
C LEU A 78 10.44 -1.92 2.58
N ARG A 79 9.61 -2.69 3.30
CA ARG A 79 10.06 -3.51 4.43
C ARG A 79 11.06 -4.59 4.00
N ALA A 80 10.82 -5.24 2.87
CA ALA A 80 11.74 -6.23 2.31
C ALA A 80 13.09 -5.61 1.93
N SER A 81 13.09 -4.42 1.32
CA SER A 81 14.33 -3.70 1.00
C SER A 81 15.13 -3.33 2.25
N VAL A 82 14.47 -2.87 3.32
CA VAL A 82 15.14 -2.58 4.61
C VAL A 82 15.77 -3.84 5.20
N ALA A 83 15.04 -4.95 5.25
CA ALA A 83 15.56 -6.21 5.75
C ALA A 83 16.79 -6.68 4.95
N SER A 84 16.72 -6.62 3.62
CA SER A 84 17.85 -6.98 2.76
C SER A 84 19.07 -6.09 2.96
N TYR A 85 18.87 -4.80 3.23
CA TYR A 85 19.95 -3.86 3.53
C TYR A 85 20.63 -4.24 4.86
N GLN A 86 19.84 -4.45 5.92
CA GLN A 86 20.35 -4.84 7.23
C GLN A 86 21.10 -6.17 7.20
N ASP A 87 20.59 -7.17 6.47
CA ASP A 87 21.27 -8.46 6.30
C ASP A 87 22.64 -8.30 5.60
N THR A 88 22.73 -7.39 4.63
CA THR A 88 23.97 -7.11 3.90
C THR A 88 24.98 -6.38 4.79
N ASP A 89 24.51 -5.41 5.57
CA ASP A 89 25.34 -4.64 6.50
C ASP A 89 25.89 -5.54 7.62
N ASP A 90 25.04 -6.38 8.22
CA ASP A 90 25.44 -7.37 9.23
C ASP A 90 26.49 -8.36 8.68
N ALA A 91 26.32 -8.82 7.44
CA ALA A 91 27.27 -9.72 6.80
C ALA A 91 28.63 -9.03 6.55
N ALA A 92 28.61 -7.76 6.12
CA ALA A 92 29.80 -6.95 5.96
C ALA A 92 30.51 -6.73 7.30
N ALA A 93 29.78 -6.34 8.35
CA ALA A 93 30.32 -6.14 9.69
C ALA A 93 31.01 -7.40 10.24
N ARG A 94 30.37 -8.57 10.12
CA ARG A 94 30.96 -9.86 10.53
C ARG A 94 32.24 -10.20 9.77
N SER A 95 32.32 -9.85 8.48
CA SER A 95 33.52 -10.09 7.67
C SER A 95 34.72 -9.23 8.09
N ILE A 96 34.45 -8.05 8.66
CA ILE A 96 35.46 -7.15 9.22
C ILE A 96 35.91 -7.64 10.60
N GLU A 97 34.97 -8.10 11.44
CA GLU A 97 35.26 -8.62 12.78
C GLU A 97 36.05 -9.94 12.74
N TYR A 98 35.76 -10.81 11.77
CA TYR A 98 36.46 -12.09 11.58
C TYR A 98 37.02 -12.18 10.15
N PRO A 99 38.19 -11.55 9.89
CA PRO A 99 38.83 -11.69 8.58
C PRO A 99 39.14 -13.17 8.34
N ALA A 100 38.78 -13.66 7.15
CA ALA A 100 39.00 -15.03 6.73
C ALA A 100 40.51 -15.37 6.78
N GLY A 101 40.99 -15.87 7.91
CA GLY A 101 42.42 -16.09 8.12
C GLY A 101 42.85 -16.52 9.52
N GLU A 102 42.07 -16.27 10.57
CA GLU A 102 42.42 -16.70 11.93
C GLU A 102 41.52 -17.86 12.40
N ARG A 103 41.93 -19.09 12.05
CA ARG A 103 41.54 -20.33 12.74
C ARG A 103 42.79 -21.14 13.03
#